data_AF-A0A2D7BZN4-F1
#
_entry.id   AF-A0A2D7BZN4-F1
#
_cell.length_a   1.000
_cell.length_b   1.000
_cell.length_c   1.000
_cell.angle_alpha   90.00
_cell.angle_beta   90.00
_cell.angle_gamma   90.00
#
_symmetry.space_group_name_H-M   'P 1'
#
loop_
_entity.id
_entity.type
_entity.pdbx_description
1 polymer ?
#
loop_
_entity_poly.entity_id
_entity_poly.type
_entity_poly.pdbx_seq_one_letter_code
_entity_poly.pdbx_strand_id
1 'polypeptide(L)'
;MEIGKQYRVFASNKKSFIEECVWAKGEFKDETYQAVTISEVMRNGSYLVTPQNQDELEYLEGGSYQDDDEIFEFDYFEDFEFEESYDGCGIDYAFSGNGMTDELEEELLDDLHEWDDFPDDFFRERDFSDIEYRTYVIGPVDIEDV
;
A
#
# COMPACT_ATOMS: atom_id res chain seq x y z
N MET A 1 -21.84 -7.61 12.06
CA MET A 1 -20.65 -7.43 12.92
C MET A 1 -21.03 -6.52 14.08
N GLU A 2 -20.09 -6.13 14.96
CA GLU A 2 -20.34 -5.24 16.10
C GLU A 2 -19.09 -4.42 16.46
N ILE A 3 -19.31 -3.20 16.96
CA ILE A 3 -18.26 -2.27 17.42
C ILE A 3 -17.48 -2.88 18.58
N GLY A 4 -16.15 -2.71 18.56
CA GLY A 4 -15.24 -3.16 19.62
C GLY A 4 -14.92 -4.65 19.61
N LYS A 5 -15.47 -5.41 18.66
CA LYS A 5 -15.10 -6.81 18.40
C LYS A 5 -14.08 -6.86 17.27
N GLN A 6 -13.08 -7.73 17.39
CA GLN A 6 -12.02 -7.89 16.40
C GLN A 6 -12.42 -8.91 15.32
N TYR A 7 -12.04 -8.61 14.07
CA TYR A 7 -12.27 -9.45 12.90
C TYR A 7 -10.99 -9.59 12.10
N ARG A 8 -10.77 -10.76 11.50
CA ARG A 8 -9.74 -10.94 10.47
C ARG A 8 -10.32 -10.54 9.12
N VAL A 9 -9.60 -9.68 8.40
CA VAL A 9 -10.00 -9.16 7.09
C VAL A 9 -8.90 -9.46 6.08
N PHE A 10 -9.25 -10.06 4.94
CA PHE A 10 -8.32 -10.40 3.87
C PHE A 10 -8.98 -10.29 2.50
N ALA A 11 -8.19 -10.22 1.43
CA ALA A 11 -8.74 -10.10 0.08
C ALA A 11 -9.48 -11.38 -0.33
N SER A 12 -10.72 -11.27 -0.83
CA SER A 12 -11.46 -12.41 -1.39
C SER A 12 -10.77 -12.95 -2.65
N ASN A 13 -10.15 -12.04 -3.42
CA ASN A 13 -9.42 -12.34 -4.64
C ASN A 13 -7.91 -12.42 -4.38
N LYS A 14 -7.23 -13.33 -5.08
CA LYS A 14 -5.75 -13.39 -5.05
C LYS A 14 -5.16 -12.23 -5.83
N LYS A 15 -3.97 -11.76 -5.42
CA LYS A 15 -3.26 -10.65 -6.06
C LYS A 15 -4.04 -9.32 -6.03
N SER A 16 -4.82 -9.13 -4.97
CA SER A 16 -5.61 -7.94 -4.72
C SER A 16 -5.12 -7.16 -3.50
N PHE A 17 -4.18 -7.71 -2.73
CA PHE A 17 -3.63 -7.04 -1.56
C PHE A 17 -2.37 -6.28 -1.97
N ILE A 18 -2.35 -4.98 -1.72
CA ILE A 18 -1.30 -4.05 -2.17
C ILE A 18 -0.65 -3.41 -0.96
N GLU A 19 0.68 -3.52 -0.89
CA GLU A 19 1.52 -2.72 -0.01
C GLU A 19 2.13 -1.60 -0.86
N GLU A 20 1.91 -0.35 -0.49
CA GLU A 20 2.42 0.79 -1.25
C GLU A 20 3.22 1.72 -0.35
N CYS A 21 4.41 2.11 -0.81
CA CYS A 21 5.26 3.07 -0.14
C CYS A 21 5.67 4.20 -1.09
N VAL A 22 5.54 5.43 -0.63
CA VAL A 22 6.01 6.62 -1.35
C VAL A 22 7.36 7.06 -0.79
N TRP A 23 8.35 7.07 -1.67
CA TRP A 23 9.70 7.53 -1.41
C TRP A 23 9.90 8.91 -2.03
N ALA A 24 10.32 9.89 -1.25
CA ALA A 24 10.51 11.25 -1.74
C ALA A 24 11.83 11.89 -1.29
N LYS A 25 12.32 12.83 -2.12
CA LYS A 25 13.39 13.77 -1.76
C LYS A 25 13.22 15.11 -2.46
N GLY A 26 13.98 16.11 -1.97
CA GLY A 26 13.91 17.48 -2.47
C GLY A 26 12.70 18.26 -1.93
N GLU A 27 12.49 19.46 -2.46
CA GLU A 27 11.41 20.34 -2.03
C GLU A 27 10.54 20.80 -3.20
N PHE A 28 9.22 20.78 -3.02
CA PHE A 28 8.27 21.28 -4.02
C PHE A 28 8.53 22.74 -4.41
N LYS A 29 8.95 23.56 -3.43
CA LYS A 29 9.16 25.01 -3.61
C LYS A 29 10.35 25.34 -4.51
N ASP A 30 11.33 24.45 -4.54
CA ASP A 30 12.58 24.63 -5.28
C ASP A 30 12.58 23.89 -6.62
N GLU A 31 11.43 23.31 -7.01
CA GLU A 31 11.29 22.51 -8.23
C GLU A 31 12.23 21.30 -8.32
N THR A 32 12.64 20.78 -7.15
CA THR A 32 13.54 19.63 -7.02
C THR A 32 12.84 18.39 -6.47
N TYR A 33 11.52 18.45 -6.25
CA TYR A 33 10.79 17.36 -5.63
C TYR A 33 10.72 16.15 -6.56
N GLN A 34 11.22 15.03 -6.05
CA GLN A 34 11.24 13.73 -6.69
C GLN A 34 10.48 12.77 -5.80
N ALA A 35 9.51 12.06 -6.36
CA ALA A 35 8.76 11.03 -5.67
C ALA A 35 8.65 9.77 -6.51
N VAL A 36 8.77 8.62 -5.86
CA VAL A 36 8.55 7.30 -6.44
C VAL A 36 7.58 6.56 -5.55
N THR A 37 6.47 6.13 -6.12
CA THR A 37 5.54 5.22 -5.50
C THR A 37 5.91 3.81 -5.91
N ILE A 38 6.20 2.96 -4.92
CA ILE A 38 6.41 1.52 -5.11
C ILE A 38 5.15 0.81 -4.66
N SER A 39 4.53 0.05 -5.55
CA SER A 39 3.35 -0.76 -5.24
C SER A 39 3.72 -2.24 -5.36
N GLU A 40 3.77 -2.96 -4.24
CA GLU A 40 3.98 -4.40 -4.21
C GLU A 40 2.65 -5.14 -4.11
N VAL A 41 2.40 -6.03 -5.08
CA VAL A 41 1.23 -6.90 -5.14
C VAL A 41 1.54 -8.19 -4.40
N MET A 42 0.86 -8.40 -3.27
CA MET A 42 0.94 -9.62 -2.48
C MET A 42 -0.06 -10.65 -3.02
N ARG A 43 0.27 -11.94 -2.93
CA ARG A 43 -0.68 -13.00 -3.33
C ARG A 43 -1.96 -12.93 -2.48
N ASN A 44 -1.82 -12.61 -1.19
CA ASN A 44 -2.88 -12.14 -0.28
C ASN A 44 -2.21 -11.55 0.98
N GLY A 45 -3.00 -11.15 1.96
CA GLY A 45 -2.58 -10.75 3.31
C GLY A 45 -3.80 -10.54 4.20
N SER A 46 -3.59 -10.41 5.50
CA SER A 46 -4.65 -10.18 6.47
C SER A 46 -4.28 -9.13 7.51
N TYR A 47 -5.33 -8.43 7.95
CA TYR A 47 -5.30 -7.53 9.09
C TYR A 47 -6.37 -7.95 10.10
N LEU A 48 -6.09 -7.70 11.37
CA LEU A 48 -7.09 -7.75 12.43
C LEU A 48 -7.65 -6.34 12.59
N VAL A 49 -8.96 -6.18 12.41
CA VAL A 49 -9.65 -4.89 12.47
C VAL A 49 -10.65 -4.90 13.61
N THR A 50 -10.65 -3.85 14.44
CA THR A 50 -11.63 -3.64 15.51
C THR A 50 -12.36 -2.33 15.26
N PRO A 51 -13.58 -2.34 14.65
CA PRO A 51 -14.30 -1.10 14.38
C PRO A 51 -14.64 -0.37 15.69
N GLN A 52 -14.25 0.90 15.81
CA GLN A 52 -14.41 1.72 17.01
C GLN A 52 -15.70 2.55 17.01
N ASN A 53 -16.32 2.73 15.84
CA ASN A 53 -17.52 3.55 15.67
C ASN A 53 -18.44 2.96 14.56
N GLN A 54 -19.59 3.63 14.35
CA GLN A 54 -20.61 3.15 13.41
C GLN A 54 -20.15 3.26 11.95
N ASP A 55 -19.39 4.30 11.61
CA ASP A 55 -18.91 4.51 10.24
C ASP A 55 -17.90 3.43 9.84
N GLU A 56 -16.97 3.09 10.74
CA GLU A 56 -16.05 1.95 10.59
C GLU A 56 -16.78 0.61 10.47
N LEU A 57 -17.80 0.38 11.30
CA LEU A 57 -18.59 -0.84 11.22
C LEU A 57 -19.31 -0.95 9.86
N GLU A 58 -19.90 0.13 9.38
CA GLU A 58 -20.57 0.18 8.07
C GLU A 58 -19.59 -0.01 6.91
N TYR A 59 -18.39 0.58 7.00
CA TYR A 59 -17.32 0.39 6.02
C TYR A 59 -16.86 -1.08 5.98
N LEU A 60 -16.63 -1.69 7.14
CA LEU A 60 -16.27 -3.10 7.24
C LEU A 60 -17.39 -4.01 6.68
N GLU A 61 -18.66 -3.74 7.02
CA GLU A 61 -19.81 -4.49 6.48
C GLU A 61 -19.96 -4.34 4.96
N GLY A 62 -19.62 -3.17 4.42
CA GLY A 62 -19.63 -2.89 2.98
C GLY A 62 -18.49 -3.55 2.21
N GLY A 63 -17.35 -3.83 2.86
CA GLY A 63 -16.14 -4.37 2.22
C GLY A 63 -16.37 -5.66 1.43
N SER A 64 -17.25 -6.56 1.88
CA SER A 64 -17.55 -7.81 1.16
C SER A 64 -18.42 -7.63 -0.09
N TYR A 65 -18.94 -6.44 -0.34
CA TYR A 65 -19.81 -6.12 -1.48
C TYR A 65 -19.20 -5.10 -2.44
N GLN A 66 -17.94 -4.73 -2.26
CA GLN A 66 -17.22 -3.83 -3.16
C GLN A 66 -17.11 -4.43 -4.57
N ASP A 67 -17.16 -3.55 -5.56
CA ASP A 67 -16.87 -3.92 -6.95
C ASP A 67 -15.36 -4.22 -7.11
N ASP A 68 -14.99 -5.03 -8.12
CA ASP A 68 -13.62 -5.53 -8.32
C ASP A 68 -12.56 -4.43 -8.53
N ASP A 69 -12.96 -3.18 -8.79
CA ASP A 69 -12.09 -2.02 -8.99
C ASP A 69 -12.14 -0.99 -7.84
N GLU A 70 -12.93 -1.25 -6.79
CA GLU A 70 -12.97 -0.42 -5.59
C GLU A 70 -11.82 -0.74 -4.63
N ILE A 71 -11.46 0.23 -3.79
CA ILE A 71 -10.37 0.09 -2.82
C ILE A 71 -10.95 -0.05 -1.41
N PHE A 72 -10.49 -1.08 -0.70
CA PHE A 72 -10.67 -1.24 0.74
C PHE A 72 -9.37 -0.85 1.46
N GLU A 73 -9.36 0.29 2.15
CA GLU A 73 -8.19 0.82 2.85
C GLU A 73 -8.25 0.45 4.34
N PHE A 74 -7.18 -0.16 4.86
CA PHE A 74 -7.11 -0.49 6.29
C PHE A 74 -6.94 0.75 7.17
N ASP A 75 -6.31 1.81 6.64
CA ASP A 75 -6.12 3.09 7.33
C ASP A 75 -7.44 3.84 7.60
N TYR A 76 -8.57 3.36 7.06
CA TYR A 76 -9.90 3.84 7.44
C TYR A 76 -10.24 3.53 8.91
N PHE A 77 -9.63 2.49 9.49
CA PHE A 77 -9.90 2.03 10.85
C PHE A 77 -8.93 2.67 11.85
N GLU A 78 -9.44 3.11 13.00
CA GLU A 78 -8.59 3.62 14.08
C GLU A 78 -7.81 2.51 14.80
N ASP A 79 -8.35 1.29 14.84
CA ASP A 79 -7.76 0.14 15.53
C ASP A 79 -7.67 -1.05 14.57
N PHE A 80 -6.47 -1.24 14.01
CA PHE A 80 -6.13 -2.34 13.14
C PHE A 80 -4.69 -2.80 13.38
N GLU A 81 -4.44 -4.09 13.23
CA GLU A 81 -3.14 -4.72 13.45
C GLU A 81 -2.81 -5.60 12.25
N PHE A 82 -1.62 -5.41 11.69
CA PHE A 82 -1.10 -6.29 10.65
C PHE A 82 -0.95 -7.71 11.20
N GLU A 83 -1.54 -8.69 10.53
CA GLU A 83 -1.41 -10.11 10.92
C GLU A 83 -0.32 -10.78 10.07
N GLU A 84 -0.52 -10.86 8.75
CA GLU A 84 0.44 -11.46 7.83
C GLU A 84 0.24 -11.02 6.38
N SER A 85 1.30 -11.10 5.57
CA SER A 85 1.24 -10.97 4.12
C SER A 85 1.87 -12.21 3.46
N TYR A 86 1.33 -12.60 2.30
CA TYR A 86 1.67 -13.84 1.64
C TYR A 86 2.29 -13.59 0.25
N ASP A 87 3.58 -13.88 0.12
CA ASP A 87 4.31 -14.03 -1.15
C ASP A 87 4.11 -12.85 -2.14
N GLY A 88 4.99 -11.86 -2.05
CA GLY A 88 5.10 -10.76 -3.02
C GLY A 88 5.28 -11.29 -4.44
N CYS A 89 4.46 -10.82 -5.38
CA CYS A 89 4.37 -11.43 -6.71
C CYS A 89 4.29 -10.45 -7.88
N GLY A 90 4.36 -9.15 -7.61
CA GLY A 90 4.50 -8.09 -8.59
C GLY A 90 4.96 -6.81 -7.89
N ILE A 91 5.81 -6.03 -8.54
CA ILE A 91 6.23 -4.72 -8.06
C ILE A 91 6.08 -3.76 -9.23
N ASP A 92 5.40 -2.65 -9.01
CA ASP A 92 5.21 -1.56 -9.96
C ASP A 92 5.80 -0.26 -9.40
N TYR A 93 6.33 0.58 -10.29
CA TYR A 93 6.93 1.87 -9.95
C TYR A 93 6.21 3.00 -10.68
N ALA A 94 5.81 4.03 -9.94
CA ALA A 94 5.24 5.25 -10.50
C ALA A 94 6.05 6.46 -10.06
N PHE A 95 6.65 7.16 -11.04
CA PHE A 95 7.51 8.30 -10.81
C PHE A 95 6.71 9.61 -10.94
N SER A 96 6.98 10.56 -10.06
CA SER A 96 6.30 11.85 -10.05
C SER A 96 7.13 12.95 -9.39
N GLY A 97 6.64 14.18 -9.47
CA GLY A 97 7.31 15.36 -8.93
C GLY A 97 7.94 16.24 -10.00
N ASN A 98 8.11 17.53 -9.69
CA ASN A 98 8.62 18.51 -10.65
C ASN A 98 10.13 18.43 -10.88
N GLY A 99 10.86 17.77 -9.99
CA GLY A 99 12.27 17.42 -10.15
C GLY A 99 12.50 16.04 -10.78
N MET A 100 11.43 15.32 -11.17
CA MET A 100 11.50 14.03 -11.84
C MET A 100 11.39 14.22 -13.35
N THR A 101 12.52 14.15 -14.05
CA THR A 101 12.57 14.22 -15.52
C THR A 101 12.53 12.84 -16.14
N ASP A 102 12.08 12.72 -17.39
CA ASP A 102 12.06 11.46 -18.13
C ASP A 102 13.44 10.77 -18.14
N GLU A 103 14.53 11.53 -18.30
CA GLU A 103 15.89 10.98 -18.27
C GLU A 103 16.29 10.42 -16.90
N LEU A 104 15.82 11.04 -15.82
CA LEU A 104 16.09 10.57 -14.46
C LEU A 104 15.24 9.36 -14.11
N GLU A 105 13.99 9.32 -14.57
CA GLU A 105 13.12 8.14 -14.45
C GLU A 105 13.74 6.92 -15.13
N GLU A 106 14.21 7.07 -16.37
CA GLU A 106 14.92 5.99 -17.09
C GLU A 106 16.19 5.55 -16.34
N GLU A 107 17.00 6.49 -15.83
CA GLU A 107 18.20 6.18 -15.04
C GLU A 107 17.86 5.40 -13.77
N LEU A 108 16.86 5.85 -13.02
CA LEU A 108 16.44 5.19 -11.77
C LEU A 108 15.89 3.79 -12.03
N LEU A 109 15.10 3.61 -13.08
CA LEU A 109 14.55 2.31 -13.46
C LEU A 109 15.64 1.32 -13.88
N ASP A 110 16.59 1.75 -14.71
CA ASP A 110 17.69 0.91 -15.14
C ASP A 110 18.57 0.51 -13.95
N ASP A 111 18.95 1.48 -13.10
CA ASP A 111 19.71 1.23 -11.88
C ASP A 111 18.99 0.27 -10.92
N LEU A 112 17.66 0.39 -10.81
CA LEU A 112 16.84 -0.46 -9.95
C LEU A 112 16.71 -1.88 -10.50
N HIS A 113 16.65 -2.05 -11.82
CA HIS A 113 16.69 -3.37 -12.46
C HIS A 113 18.04 -4.08 -12.29
N GLU A 114 19.13 -3.32 -12.17
CA GLU A 114 20.47 -3.84 -11.88
C GLU A 114 20.73 -4.01 -10.37
N TRP A 115 19.80 -3.58 -9.52
CA TRP A 115 19.94 -3.67 -8.07
C TRP A 115 19.66 -5.10 -7.57
N ASP A 116 20.64 -5.68 -6.88
CA ASP A 116 20.58 -7.06 -6.40
C ASP A 116 19.87 -7.23 -5.03
N ASP A 117 19.41 -6.14 -4.41
CA ASP A 117 18.82 -6.12 -3.06
C ASP A 117 17.39 -5.55 -3.05
N PHE A 118 16.81 -5.28 -1.87
CA PHE A 118 15.46 -4.72 -1.75
C PHE A 118 15.38 -3.30 -2.34
N PRO A 119 14.28 -2.96 -3.06
CA PRO A 119 14.05 -1.61 -3.58
C PRO A 119 14.10 -0.52 -2.49
N ASP A 120 13.65 -0.81 -1.29
CA ASP A 120 13.69 0.14 -0.16
C ASP A 120 15.12 0.63 0.12
N ASP A 121 16.09 -0.28 0.10
CA ASP A 121 17.48 0.06 0.39
C ASP A 121 18.10 0.88 -0.75
N PHE A 122 17.70 0.61 -1.99
CA PHE A 122 18.07 1.43 -3.15
C PHE A 122 17.69 2.91 -2.96
N PHE A 123 16.46 3.17 -2.50
CA PHE A 123 15.94 4.52 -2.31
C PHE A 123 16.57 5.19 -1.09
N ARG A 124 16.73 4.48 0.03
CA ARG A 124 17.44 4.99 1.22
C ARG A 124 18.87 5.41 0.90
N GLU A 125 19.60 4.61 0.13
CA GLU A 125 20.99 4.93 -0.25
C GLU A 125 21.10 6.14 -1.18
N ARG A 126 20.00 6.54 -1.84
CA ARG A 126 19.91 7.70 -2.74
C ARG A 126 19.27 8.93 -2.09
N ASP A 127 19.26 8.97 -0.76
CA ASP A 127 18.71 10.04 0.08
C ASP A 127 17.20 10.27 -0.08
N PHE A 128 16.45 9.27 -0.54
CA PHE A 128 15.00 9.29 -0.43
C PHE A 128 14.57 8.91 0.98
N SER A 129 13.49 9.53 1.46
CA SER A 129 12.81 9.16 2.69
C SER A 129 11.46 8.56 2.35
N ASP A 130 11.06 7.52 3.08
CA ASP A 130 9.68 7.06 3.10
C ASP A 130 8.81 8.15 3.75
N ILE A 131 7.77 8.58 3.04
CA ILE A 131 6.88 9.65 3.52
C ILE A 131 5.45 9.17 3.74
N GLU A 132 5.08 8.07 3.10
CA GLU A 132 3.75 7.48 3.19
C GLU A 132 3.87 5.98 2.97
N TYR A 133 3.17 5.23 3.79
CA TYR A 133 3.01 3.79 3.66
C TYR A 133 1.54 3.48 3.84
N ARG A 134 0.95 2.75 2.89
CA ARG A 134 -0.44 2.36 2.93
C ARG A 134 -0.59 0.90 2.52
N THR A 135 -1.60 0.26 3.07
CA THR A 135 -1.96 -1.10 2.69
C THR A 135 -3.45 -1.16 2.42
N TYR A 136 -3.81 -1.79 1.31
CA TYR A 136 -5.20 -1.82 0.86
C TYR A 136 -5.49 -3.06 0.02
N VAL A 137 -6.77 -3.36 -0.14
CA VAL A 137 -7.27 -4.40 -1.05
C VAL A 137 -7.99 -3.75 -2.22
N ILE A 138 -7.75 -4.24 -3.44
CA ILE A 138 -8.53 -3.91 -4.62
C ILE A 138 -9.60 -4.99 -4.82
N GLY A 139 -10.86 -4.60 -4.70
CA GLY A 139 -12.03 -5.46 -4.74
C GLY A 139 -12.50 -5.92 -3.36
N PRO A 140 -13.41 -6.91 -3.33
CA PRO A 140 -14.06 -7.31 -2.09
C PRO A 140 -13.12 -8.02 -1.11
N VAL A 141 -13.47 -7.91 0.18
CA VAL A 141 -12.80 -8.58 1.30
C VAL A 141 -13.66 -9.66 1.95
N ASP A 142 -13.01 -10.73 2.39
CA ASP A 142 -13.59 -11.75 3.26
C ASP A 142 -13.31 -11.38 4.72
N ILE A 143 -14.29 -11.63 5.60
CA ILE A 143 -14.24 -11.23 7.01
C ILE A 143 -14.59 -12.42 7.90
N GLU A 144 -13.72 -12.70 8.87
CA GLU A 144 -13.85 -13.81 9.81
C GLU A 144 -13.83 -13.33 11.27
N ASP A 145 -14.58 -14.00 12.14
CA ASP A 145 -14.49 -13.81 13.59
C ASP A 145 -13.15 -14.37 14.12
N VAL A 146 -12.52 -13.65 15.06
CA VAL A 146 -11.28 -14.04 15.76
C VAL A 146 -11.57 -14.70 17.10
#